data_AF-A0A0D6M4H8-F1
#
_entry.id   AF-A0A0D6M4H8-F1
#
_cell.length_a   1.000
_cell.length_b   1.000
_cell.length_c   1.000
_cell.angle_alpha   90.00
_cell.angle_beta   90.00
_cell.angle_gamma   90.00
#
_symmetry.space_group_name_H-M   'P 1'
#
loop_
_entity.id
_entity.type
_entity.pdbx_description
1 polymer ?
#
loop_
_entity_poly.entity_id
_entity_poly.type
_entity_poly.pdbx_seq_one_letter_code
_entity_poly.pdbx_strand_id
1 'polypeptide(L)'
;MKPSSVHRKVEHETEFPDAALLSFRDLPSGDHSLTPQELCYFDDMATTLVIDSVLNFQTHKMHPRKRYIKQDERIMTVSIMREFREGNDFSLALMEFFSLRSVKDFLSRLTLQKQIEFRDHV
;
A
#
# COMPACT_ATOMS: atom_id res chain seq x y z
N MET A 1 -25.78 -11.01 -39.11
CA MET A 1 -24.60 -11.92 -39.09
C MET A 1 -23.52 -11.37 -40.00
N LYS A 2 -22.47 -10.78 -39.43
CA LYS A 2 -21.03 -10.99 -39.68
C LYS A 2 -20.24 -9.91 -38.93
N PRO A 3 -19.00 -10.22 -38.49
CA PRO A 3 -18.41 -9.68 -37.27
C PRO A 3 -17.18 -8.80 -37.55
N SER A 4 -16.49 -8.43 -36.45
CA SER A 4 -15.08 -7.98 -36.40
C SER A 4 -14.88 -6.48 -36.66
N SER A 5 -14.04 -5.74 -35.95
CA SER A 5 -13.05 -6.08 -34.92
C SER A 5 -12.74 -4.76 -34.18
N VAL A 6 -13.08 -4.67 -32.90
CA VAL A 6 -12.55 -3.62 -32.02
C VAL A 6 -11.35 -4.22 -31.31
N HIS A 7 -10.17 -4.08 -31.91
CA HIS A 7 -8.92 -4.22 -31.16
C HIS A 7 -8.78 -2.97 -30.28
N ARG A 8 -9.41 -3.01 -29.11
CA ARG A 8 -9.04 -2.14 -28.00
C ARG A 8 -7.70 -2.64 -27.50
N LYS A 9 -6.62 -1.95 -27.88
CA LYS A 9 -5.32 -2.05 -27.20
C LYS A 9 -5.58 -1.80 -25.72
N VAL A 10 -5.42 -2.85 -24.91
CA VAL A 10 -5.28 -2.73 -23.47
C VAL A 10 -3.78 -2.56 -23.25
N GLU A 11 -3.33 -1.30 -23.31
CA GLU A 11 -2.01 -0.92 -22.78
C GLU A 11 -2.16 -0.94 -21.26
N HIS A 12 -1.99 -2.13 -20.68
CA HIS A 12 -1.83 -2.31 -19.24
C HIS A 12 -0.38 -1.98 -18.91
N GLU A 13 -0.04 -0.70 -18.94
CA GLU A 13 1.17 -0.20 -18.29
C GLU A 13 0.92 -0.27 -16.78
N THR A 14 1.08 -1.48 -16.24
CA THR A 14 1.36 -1.66 -14.82
C THR A 14 2.71 -1.01 -14.57
N GLU A 15 2.73 0.29 -14.29
CA GLU A 15 3.83 0.93 -13.57
C GLU A 15 4.00 0.13 -12.27
N PHE A 16 5.00 -0.75 -12.29
CA PHE A 16 5.44 -1.51 -11.14
C PHE A 16 5.92 -0.53 -10.08
N PRO A 17 5.68 -0.79 -8.78
CA PRO A 17 6.43 -0.09 -7.75
C PRO A 17 7.92 -0.27 -8.04
N ASP A 18 8.66 0.83 -7.99
CA ASP A 18 10.11 0.87 -8.25
C ASP A 18 10.78 -0.33 -7.56
N ALA A 19 11.67 -1.05 -8.24
CA ALA A 19 12.32 -2.24 -7.70
C ALA A 19 13.01 -1.96 -6.35
N ALA A 20 13.36 -0.70 -6.09
CA ALA A 20 13.83 -0.21 -4.81
C ALA A 20 12.84 -0.48 -3.64
N LEU A 21 11.53 -0.40 -3.88
CA LEU A 21 10.50 -0.67 -2.87
C LEU A 21 10.39 -2.15 -2.52
N LEU A 22 10.77 -3.06 -3.43
CA LEU A 22 10.79 -4.51 -3.15
C LEU A 22 12.14 -4.98 -2.60
N SER A 23 13.15 -4.09 -2.54
CA SER A 23 14.46 -4.39 -2.00
C SER A 23 14.50 -4.17 -0.48
N PHE A 24 14.39 -5.26 0.27
CA PHE A 24 14.47 -5.25 1.73
C PHE A 24 15.93 -5.06 2.17
N ARG A 25 16.15 -4.16 3.14
CA ARG A 25 17.40 -4.14 3.91
C ARG A 25 17.25 -5.12 5.07
N ASP A 26 18.27 -5.94 5.32
CA ASP A 26 18.28 -6.90 6.44
C ASP A 26 18.20 -6.21 7.82
N LEU A 27 18.56 -4.92 7.90
CA LEU A 27 18.37 -4.07 9.07
C LEU A 27 17.64 -2.77 8.69
N PRO A 28 16.54 -2.41 9.38
CA PRO A 28 15.95 -1.08 9.25
C PRO A 28 16.95 -0.04 9.75
N SER A 29 17.10 1.04 8.99
CA SER A 29 18.00 2.14 9.38
C SER A 29 17.36 2.90 10.53
N GLY A 30 18.06 2.99 11.68
CA GLY A 30 17.53 3.60 12.91
C GLY A 30 17.30 5.12 12.82
N ASP A 31 17.83 5.76 11.78
CA ASP A 31 17.60 7.18 11.48
C ASP A 31 16.48 7.31 10.44
N HIS A 32 15.24 7.46 10.88
CA HIS A 32 14.14 7.91 10.01
C HIS A 32 14.07 9.44 10.00
N SER A 33 14.00 10.05 8.81
CA SER A 33 13.95 11.51 8.66
C SER A 33 12.51 12.06 8.68
N LEU A 34 11.56 11.28 9.23
CA LEU A 34 10.14 11.62 9.24
C LEU A 34 9.87 12.78 10.20
N THR A 35 9.22 13.81 9.68
CA THR A 35 8.60 14.81 10.54
C THR A 35 7.45 14.18 11.34
N PRO A 36 7.06 14.73 12.50
CA PRO A 36 5.93 14.22 13.27
C PRO A 36 4.64 14.11 12.45
N GLN A 37 4.42 15.04 11.51
CA GLN A 37 3.25 15.03 10.63
C GLN A 37 3.30 13.89 9.60
N GLU A 38 4.47 13.63 9.00
CA GLU A 38 4.65 12.50 8.08
C GLU A 38 4.41 11.18 8.80
N LEU A 39 4.99 11.01 9.99
CA LEU A 39 4.78 9.82 10.82
C LEU A 39 3.29 9.58 11.11
N CYS A 40 2.53 10.62 11.45
CA CYS A 40 1.09 10.51 11.67
C CYS A 40 0.35 10.01 10.42
N TYR A 41 0.71 10.49 9.22
CA TYR A 41 0.07 10.03 7.99
C TYR A 41 0.47 8.60 7.61
N PHE A 42 1.72 8.24 7.85
CA PHE A 42 2.26 6.94 7.50
C PHE A 42 1.66 5.89 8.42
N ASP A 43 1.59 6.17 9.71
CA ASP A 43 0.97 5.29 10.71
C ASP A 43 -0.53 5.12 10.48
N ASP A 44 -1.27 6.20 10.22
CA ASP A 44 -2.69 6.10 9.93
C ASP A 44 -2.95 5.22 8.68
N MET A 45 -2.12 5.34 7.64
CA MET A 45 -2.23 4.52 6.43
C MET A 45 -1.85 3.06 6.72
N ALA A 46 -0.71 2.81 7.36
CA ALA A 46 -0.21 1.46 7.68
C ALA A 46 -1.19 0.70 8.57
N THR A 47 -1.67 1.33 9.65
CA THR A 47 -2.68 0.73 10.53
C THR A 47 -4.00 0.50 9.80
N THR A 48 -4.38 1.34 8.82
CA THR A 48 -5.56 1.09 7.97
C THR A 48 -5.37 -0.15 7.07
N LEU A 49 -4.18 -0.35 6.51
CA LEU A 49 -3.87 -1.48 5.62
C LEU A 49 -3.75 -2.80 6.39
N VAL A 50 -3.07 -2.79 7.54
CA VAL A 50 -2.63 -3.98 8.26
C VAL A 50 -3.52 -4.29 9.47
N ILE A 51 -3.70 -3.32 10.38
CA ILE A 51 -4.34 -3.57 11.68
C ILE A 51 -5.86 -3.57 11.54
N ASP A 52 -6.41 -2.54 10.90
CA ASP A 52 -7.86 -2.39 10.71
C ASP A 52 -8.45 -3.51 9.84
N SER A 53 -7.66 -4.05 8.90
CA SER A 53 -8.06 -5.18 8.05
C SER A 53 -8.11 -6.50 8.82
N VAL A 54 -7.26 -6.69 9.82
CA VAL A 54 -7.27 -7.88 10.68
C VAL A 54 -8.33 -7.78 11.77
N LEU A 55 -8.47 -6.60 12.39
CA LEU A 55 -9.40 -6.39 13.52
C LEU A 55 -10.84 -6.10 13.08
N ASN A 56 -11.06 -5.76 11.82
CA ASN A 56 -12.37 -5.44 11.25
C ASN A 56 -13.07 -4.22 11.92
N PHE A 57 -12.30 -3.30 12.48
CA PHE A 57 -12.74 -1.98 12.92
C PHE A 57 -11.62 -0.96 12.73
N GLN A 58 -11.97 0.33 12.73
CA GLN A 58 -10.97 1.40 12.64
C GLN A 58 -10.28 1.59 13.99
N THR A 59 -8.99 1.30 14.07
CA THR A 59 -8.17 1.62 15.24
C THR A 59 -7.95 3.14 15.37
N HIS A 60 -7.29 3.59 16.44
CA HIS A 60 -6.99 5.00 16.61
C HIS A 60 -6.30 5.59 15.36
N LYS A 61 -6.62 6.85 15.04
CA LYS A 61 -6.02 7.60 13.93
C LYS A 61 -5.73 9.02 14.38
N MET A 62 -4.62 9.57 13.91
CA MET A 62 -4.25 10.97 14.09
C MET A 62 -5.16 11.88 13.25
N HIS A 63 -5.67 11.39 12.12
CA HIS A 63 -6.65 12.07 11.27
C HIS A 63 -7.94 11.26 11.10
N PRO A 64 -8.84 11.21 12.11
CA PRO A 64 -9.99 10.29 12.13
C PRO A 64 -11.02 10.55 11.01
N ARG A 65 -11.06 11.77 10.46
CA ARG A 65 -11.98 12.13 9.37
C ARG A 65 -11.45 11.76 7.98
N LYS A 66 -10.16 11.41 7.86
CA LYS A 66 -9.53 11.08 6.59
C LYS A 66 -9.80 9.62 6.26
N ARG A 67 -10.25 9.36 5.02
CA ARG A 67 -10.41 8.02 4.48
C ARG A 67 -9.14 7.65 3.70
N TYR A 68 -8.36 6.73 4.25
CA TYR A 68 -7.06 6.31 3.68
C TYR A 68 -7.19 5.30 2.55
N ILE A 69 -8.17 4.40 2.62
CA ILE A 69 -8.48 3.44 1.55
C ILE A 69 -9.90 3.61 1.03
N LYS A 70 -10.08 3.42 -0.28
CA LYS A 70 -11.40 3.38 -0.92
C LYS A 70 -12.21 2.17 -0.40
N GLN A 71 -13.53 2.29 -0.42
CA GLN A 71 -14.41 1.31 0.23
C GLN A 71 -14.36 -0.07 -0.43
N ASP A 72 -14.19 -0.10 -1.75
CA ASP A 72 -14.04 -1.31 -2.54
C ASP A 72 -12.68 -2.00 -2.31
N GLU A 73 -11.66 -1.26 -1.89
CA GLU A 73 -10.33 -1.81 -1.58
C GLU A 73 -10.24 -2.42 -0.16
N ARG A 74 -11.25 -2.20 0.71
CA ARG A 74 -11.27 -2.78 2.07
C ARG A 74 -11.27 -4.31 2.08
N ILE A 75 -11.98 -4.93 1.14
CA ILE A 75 -12.00 -6.41 1.06
C ILE A 75 -10.64 -6.92 0.58
N MET A 76 -9.96 -6.17 -0.28
CA MET A 76 -8.63 -6.53 -0.76
C MET A 76 -7.61 -6.52 0.37
N THR A 77 -7.59 -5.49 1.24
CA THR A 77 -6.66 -5.46 2.39
C THR A 77 -6.87 -6.62 3.36
N VAL A 78 -8.11 -7.08 3.54
CA VAL A 78 -8.43 -8.28 4.33
C VAL A 78 -7.90 -9.55 3.66
N SER A 79 -7.99 -9.67 2.32
CA SER A 79 -7.42 -10.80 1.57
C SER A 79 -5.91 -10.84 1.69
N ILE A 80 -5.25 -9.71 1.43
CA ILE A 80 -3.78 -9.57 1.54
C ILE A 80 -3.31 -10.02 2.92
N MET A 81 -3.95 -9.55 3.99
CA MET A 81 -3.56 -9.95 5.36
C MET A 81 -3.88 -11.39 5.70
N ARG A 82 -4.91 -12.00 5.08
CA ARG A 82 -5.18 -13.44 5.23
C ARG A 82 -4.05 -14.25 4.61
N GLU A 83 -3.68 -13.93 3.37
CA GLU A 83 -2.62 -14.61 2.63
C GLU A 83 -1.26 -14.41 3.32
N PHE A 84 -0.98 -13.20 3.79
CA PHE A 84 0.23 -12.91 4.57
C PHE A 84 0.31 -13.74 5.87
N ARG A 85 -0.80 -13.92 6.59
CA ARG A 85 -0.82 -14.75 7.81
C ARG A 85 -0.52 -16.23 7.56
N GLU A 86 -0.79 -16.72 6.35
CA GLU A 86 -0.54 -18.11 5.96
C GLU A 86 0.87 -18.29 5.37
N GLY A 87 1.32 -17.35 4.54
CA GLY A 87 2.60 -17.43 3.83
C GLY A 87 3.78 -16.72 4.49
N ASN A 88 3.54 -15.75 5.37
CA ASN A 88 4.55 -14.86 5.96
C ASN A 88 5.48 -14.20 4.91
N ASP A 89 4.95 -13.93 3.71
CA ASP A 89 5.68 -13.32 2.61
C ASP A 89 5.47 -11.80 2.60
N PHE A 90 6.41 -11.08 3.19
CA PHE A 90 6.40 -9.62 3.25
C PHE A 90 6.50 -8.97 1.87
N SER A 91 7.25 -9.58 0.94
CA SER A 91 7.48 -9.03 -0.40
C SER A 91 6.18 -9.03 -1.19
N LEU A 92 5.45 -10.15 -1.14
CA LEU A 92 4.17 -10.29 -1.79
C LEU A 92 3.13 -9.35 -1.18
N ALA A 93 3.00 -9.32 0.15
CA ALA A 93 2.04 -8.46 0.83
C ALA A 93 2.25 -6.97 0.52
N LEU A 94 3.52 -6.50 0.56
CA LEU A 94 3.85 -5.12 0.20
C LEU A 94 3.58 -4.82 -1.27
N MET A 95 3.90 -5.76 -2.17
CA MET A 95 3.59 -5.62 -3.60
C MET A 95 2.09 -5.45 -3.83
N GLU A 96 1.26 -6.26 -3.17
CA GLU A 96 -0.19 -6.18 -3.27
C GLU A 96 -0.73 -4.89 -2.65
N PHE A 97 -0.26 -4.49 -1.47
CA PHE A 97 -0.66 -3.19 -0.89
C PHE A 97 -0.29 -2.03 -1.80
N PHE A 98 0.90 -2.03 -2.40
CA PHE A 98 1.38 -0.94 -3.26
C PHE A 98 0.70 -0.97 -4.64
N SER A 99 0.02 -2.06 -4.97
CA SER A 99 -0.83 -2.15 -6.16
C SER A 99 -2.19 -1.44 -5.97
N LEU A 100 -2.66 -1.24 -4.73
CA LEU A 100 -3.94 -0.59 -4.44
C LEU A 100 -3.94 0.87 -4.90
N ARG A 101 -5.05 1.33 -5.50
CA ARG A 101 -5.13 2.70 -6.05
C ARG A 101 -4.97 3.74 -4.95
N SER A 102 -5.56 3.51 -3.77
CA SER A 102 -5.39 4.44 -2.65
C SER A 102 -3.95 4.57 -2.20
N VAL A 103 -3.17 3.48 -2.26
CA VAL A 103 -1.76 3.49 -1.89
C VAL A 103 -0.91 4.14 -2.98
N LYS A 104 -1.17 3.85 -4.26
CA LYS A 104 -0.54 4.56 -5.39
C LYS A 104 -0.81 6.08 -5.35
N ASP A 105 -2.06 6.47 -5.11
CA ASP A 105 -2.50 7.87 -4.97
C ASP A 105 -1.79 8.57 -3.80
N PHE A 106 -1.45 7.82 -2.74
CA PHE A 106 -0.70 8.31 -1.58
C PHE A 106 0.80 8.44 -1.87
N LEU A 107 1.42 7.40 -2.44
CA LEU A 107 2.85 7.35 -2.75
C LEU A 107 3.26 8.34 -3.85
N SER A 108 2.40 8.59 -4.84
CA SER A 108 2.68 9.52 -5.96
C SER A 108 2.97 10.97 -5.50
N ARG A 109 2.64 11.31 -4.26
CA ARG A 109 2.88 12.64 -3.66
C ARG A 109 4.20 12.70 -2.88
N LEU A 110 4.88 11.57 -2.73
CA LEU A 110 6.07 11.39 -1.90
C LEU A 110 7.30 11.19 -2.79
N THR A 111 8.45 11.67 -2.31
CA THR A 111 9.75 11.34 -2.92
C THR A 111 10.06 9.86 -2.71
N LEU A 112 10.93 9.28 -3.55
CA LEU A 112 11.32 7.87 -3.42
C LEU A 112 11.83 7.52 -2.00
N GLN A 113 12.63 8.41 -1.40
CA GLN A 113 13.11 8.22 -0.03
C GLN A 113 11.95 8.10 0.96
N LYS A 114 10.92 8.93 0.83
CA LYS A 114 9.72 8.90 1.69
C LYS A 114 8.83 7.69 1.39
N GLN A 115 8.81 7.20 0.17
CA GLN A 115 8.13 5.94 -0.17
C GLN A 115 8.83 4.74 0.48
N ILE A 116 10.18 4.73 0.52
CA ILE A 116 10.97 3.73 1.24
C ILE A 116 10.73 3.82 2.75
N GLU A 117 10.73 5.03 3.34
CA GLU A 117 10.41 5.22 4.76
C GLU A 117 8.98 4.77 5.09
N PHE A 118 8.00 5.01 4.20
CA PHE A 118 6.64 4.49 4.38
C PHE A 118 6.61 2.97 4.32
N ARG A 119 7.28 2.35 3.34
CA ARG A 119 7.40 0.89 3.24
C ARG A 119 7.98 0.29 4.52
N ASP A 120 9.05 0.87 5.05
CA ASP A 120 9.70 0.36 6.27
C ASP A 120 8.83 0.50 7.52
N HIS A 121 7.81 1.39 7.48
CA HIS A 121 6.80 1.54 8.54
C HIS A 121 5.63 0.55 8.41
N VAL A 122 5.31 0.10 7.20
CA VAL A 122 4.23 -0.87 6.90
C VAL A 122 4.65 -2.28 7.27
#